data_AF-A0A1F8UWH5-F1
#
_entry.id   AF-A0A1F8UWH5-F1
#
_cell.length_a   1.000
_cell.length_b   1.000
_cell.length_c   1.000
_cell.angle_alpha   90.00
_cell.angle_beta   90.00
_cell.angle_gamma   90.00
#
_symmetry.space_group_name_H-M   'P 1'
#
loop_
_entity.id
_entity.type
_entity.pdbx_description
1 polymer ?
#
loop_
_entity_poly.entity_id
_entity_poly.type
_entity_poly.pdbx_seq_one_letter_code
_entity_poly.pdbx_strand_id
1 'polypeptide(L)'
;MNKINVKLLWIAAFISLACTFLFYQYLNSLEKADEAKRYTTVVIAKENIKPNSKITKNMIEEKKIAIDNTTLNINIKTGDIVGKYVKDTILKGENIRTERLVDENDKSLAMKIPENKRAVSILVDEYMAVGDMIEPGNYVDVYVNLDEKTIENMAGKVYYTNQTKILLQNIQVLSISKNQIDEDKDREKVPNKYSITLAATAFDTEKLIYAENYGTIKLALRPINDNGVQTAYGINEDNLRN
;
A
#
# COMPACT_ATOMS: atom_id res chain seq x y z
N MET A 1 10.88 30.42 80.62
CA MET A 1 10.33 29.33 79.78
C MET A 1 11.36 28.22 79.64
N ASN A 2 11.05 27.00 80.08
CA ASN A 2 11.96 25.86 80.02
C ASN A 2 12.36 25.58 78.56
N LYS A 3 13.67 25.47 78.28
CA LYS A 3 14.22 25.17 76.95
C LYS A 3 13.60 23.92 76.30
N ILE A 4 13.04 23.02 77.11
CA ILE A 4 12.33 21.80 76.69
C ILE A 4 11.01 22.13 75.95
N ASN A 5 10.24 23.12 76.42
CA ASN A 5 8.95 23.47 75.81
C ASN A 5 9.14 24.17 74.46
N VAL A 6 10.25 24.90 74.28
CA VAL A 6 10.59 25.56 73.02
C VAL A 6 11.01 24.54 71.94
N LYS A 7 11.74 23.48 72.32
CA LYS A 7 12.09 22.39 71.40
C LYS A 7 10.85 21.62 70.94
N LEU A 8 9.88 21.41 71.83
CA LEU A 8 8.61 20.76 71.51
C LEU A 8 7.82 21.56 70.46
N LEU A 9 7.79 22.89 70.58
CA LEU A 9 7.15 23.78 69.60
C LEU A 9 7.78 23.68 68.20
N TRP A 10 9.10 23.62 68.12
CA TRP A 10 9.79 23.44 66.83
C TRP A 10 9.51 22.09 66.18
N ILE A 11 9.44 21.01 66.97
CA ILE A 11 9.09 19.67 66.46
C ILE A 11 7.65 19.65 65.94
N ALA A 12 6.70 20.23 66.69
CA ALA A 12 5.31 20.34 66.26
C ALA A 12 5.17 21.17 64.97
N ALA A 13 5.90 22.29 64.88
CA ALA A 13 5.94 23.10 63.67
C ALA A 13 6.47 22.30 62.47
N PHE A 14 7.55 21.54 62.65
CA PHE A 14 8.15 20.73 61.59
C PHE A 14 7.21 19.61 61.11
N ILE A 15 6.56 18.91 62.04
CA ILE A 15 5.58 17.86 61.72
C ILE A 15 4.37 18.46 60.99
N SER A 16 3.88 19.62 61.43
CA SER A 16 2.76 20.29 60.75
C SER A 16 3.12 20.64 59.31
N LEU A 17 4.32 21.18 59.08
CA LEU A 17 4.81 21.55 57.77
C LEU A 17 4.98 20.32 56.86
N ALA A 18 5.53 19.23 57.41
CA ALA A 18 5.66 17.96 56.69
C ALA A 18 4.29 17.34 56.33
N CYS A 19 3.33 17.33 57.26
CA CYS A 19 1.97 16.85 57.01
C CYS A 19 1.26 17.70 55.95
N THR A 20 1.36 19.04 56.02
CA THR A 20 0.78 19.93 55.01
C THR A 20 1.41 19.69 53.65
N PHE A 21 2.73 19.50 53.58
CA PHE A 21 3.42 19.22 52.32
C PHE A 21 2.98 17.89 51.70
N LEU A 22 2.91 16.81 52.49
CA LEU A 22 2.44 15.50 52.02
C LEU A 22 0.97 15.54 51.61
N PHE A 23 0.12 16.25 52.37
CA PHE A 23 -1.29 16.41 52.04
C PHE A 23 -1.48 17.21 50.74
N TYR A 24 -0.69 18.27 50.54
CA TYR A 24 -0.65 19.03 49.29
C TYR A 24 -0.21 18.16 48.11
N GLN A 25 0.82 17.33 48.29
CA GLN A 25 1.30 16.41 47.26
C GLN A 25 0.23 15.35 46.91
N TYR A 26 -0.49 14.84 47.92
CA TYR A 26 -1.58 13.89 47.73
C TYR A 26 -2.77 14.50 46.97
N LEU A 27 -3.22 15.69 47.36
CA LEU A 27 -4.29 16.41 46.66
C LEU A 27 -3.93 16.69 45.20
N ASN A 28 -2.70 17.14 44.94
CA ASN A 28 -2.21 17.38 43.58
C ASN A 28 -2.12 16.07 42.75
N SER A 29 -1.87 14.93 43.39
CA SER A 29 -1.91 13.62 42.70
C SER A 29 -3.33 13.19 42.33
N LEU A 30 -4.32 13.49 43.18
CA LEU A 30 -5.72 13.21 42.91
C LEU A 30 -6.28 14.10 41.80
N GLU A 31 -5.92 15.39 41.80
CA GLU A 31 -6.34 16.35 40.77
C GLU A 31 -5.79 15.95 39.38
N LYS A 32 -4.51 15.57 39.30
CA LYS A 32 -3.91 15.04 38.06
C LYS A 32 -4.56 13.72 37.59
N ALA A 33 -4.93 12.84 38.52
CA ALA A 33 -5.60 11.59 38.19
C ALA A 33 -7.05 11.82 37.69
N ASP A 34 -7.74 12.85 38.19
CA ASP A 34 -9.09 13.23 37.74
C ASP A 34 -9.08 14.01 36.42
N GLU A 35 -8.09 14.87 36.15
CA GLU A 35 -7.96 15.52 34.85
C GLU A 35 -7.71 14.52 33.71
N ALA A 36 -6.87 13.51 33.95
CA ALA A 36 -6.62 12.43 33.00
C ALA A 36 -7.86 11.56 32.71
N LYS A 37 -8.85 11.55 33.62
CA LYS A 37 -10.15 10.90 33.42
C LYS A 37 -11.17 11.77 32.70
N ARG A 38 -10.94 13.09 32.60
CA ARG A 38 -11.90 14.05 32.03
C ARG A 38 -11.55 14.49 30.61
N TYR A 39 -10.29 14.44 30.21
CA TYR A 39 -9.86 14.88 28.88
C TYR A 39 -8.99 13.84 28.18
N THR A 40 -9.29 13.56 26.92
CA THR A 40 -8.44 12.75 26.04
C THR A 40 -7.97 13.60 24.85
N THR A 41 -6.80 13.26 24.31
CA THR A 41 -6.28 13.89 23.10
C THR A 41 -6.69 13.04 21.92
N VAL A 42 -7.47 13.61 21.01
CA VAL A 42 -7.83 12.95 19.76
C VAL A 42 -7.20 13.67 18.58
N VAL A 43 -6.96 12.92 17.51
CA VAL A 43 -6.50 13.49 16.24
C VAL A 43 -7.74 13.77 15.37
N ILE A 44 -7.88 15.02 14.94
CA ILE A 44 -8.96 15.46 14.06
C ILE A 44 -8.42 15.93 12.71
N ALA A 45 -9.27 15.90 11.69
CA ALA A 45 -8.94 16.41 10.37
C ALA A 45 -9.01 17.95 10.32
N LYS A 46 -7.93 18.60 9.87
CA LYS A 46 -7.85 20.06 9.71
C LYS A 46 -8.61 20.56 8.48
N GLU A 47 -8.78 19.68 7.50
CA GLU A 47 -9.46 19.94 6.22
C GLU A 47 -10.24 18.70 5.76
N ASN A 48 -11.00 18.83 4.66
CA ASN A 48 -11.70 17.70 4.06
C ASN A 48 -10.69 16.80 3.35
N ILE A 49 -10.53 15.57 3.84
CA ILE A 49 -9.60 14.58 3.28
C ILE A 49 -10.39 13.63 2.38
N LYS A 50 -10.03 13.61 1.09
CA LYS A 50 -10.70 12.77 0.09
C LYS A 50 -10.38 11.28 0.30
N PRO A 51 -11.27 10.36 -0.13
CA PRO A 51 -10.95 8.94 -0.16
C PRO A 51 -9.71 8.68 -1.04
N ASN A 52 -8.98 7.63 -0.71
CA ASN A 52 -7.73 7.19 -1.36
C ASN A 52 -6.56 8.17 -1.24
N SER A 53 -6.69 9.26 -0.48
CA SER A 53 -5.57 10.18 -0.25
C SER A 53 -4.71 9.75 0.93
N LYS A 54 -3.41 10.03 0.83
CA LYS A 54 -2.42 9.76 1.89
C LYS A 54 -2.50 10.86 2.94
N ILE A 55 -2.64 10.49 4.21
CA ILE A 55 -2.67 11.46 5.30
C ILE A 55 -1.27 12.00 5.57
N THR A 56 -1.14 13.33 5.57
CA THR A 56 0.08 14.04 5.92
C THR A 56 -0.09 14.75 7.27
N LYS A 57 1.03 15.09 7.93
CA LYS A 57 1.00 15.82 9.21
C LYS A 57 0.28 17.17 9.13
N ASN A 58 0.22 17.78 7.95
CA ASN A 58 -0.43 19.08 7.74
C ASN A 58 -1.97 18.99 7.68
N MET A 59 -2.50 17.80 7.41
CA MET A 59 -3.94 17.53 7.26
C MET A 59 -4.63 17.22 8.60
N ILE A 60 -3.84 17.06 9.68
CA ILE A 60 -4.33 16.59 10.98
C ILE A 60 -3.91 17.55 12.09
N GLU A 61 -4.70 17.60 13.15
CA GLU A 61 -4.39 18.35 14.37
C GLU A 61 -4.80 17.56 15.62
N GLU A 62 -4.05 17.72 16.69
CA GLU A 62 -4.38 17.14 17.99
C GLU A 62 -5.28 18.11 18.76
N LYS A 63 -6.46 17.63 19.18
CA LYS A 63 -7.40 18.41 19.97
C LYS A 63 -7.71 17.70 21.27
N LYS A 64 -7.58 18.42 22.38
CA LYS A 64 -8.04 17.96 23.70
C LYS A 64 -9.55 18.09 23.77
N ILE A 65 -10.24 16.97 23.95
CA ILE A 65 -11.70 16.93 24.09
C ILE A 65 -12.09 16.22 25.39
N ALA A 66 -13.24 16.59 25.94
CA ALA A 66 -13.78 15.93 27.12
C ALA A 66 -14.10 14.47 26.81
N ILE A 67 -13.79 13.57 27.75
CA ILE A 67 -14.06 12.14 27.60
C ILE A 67 -15.57 11.93 27.67
N ASP A 68 -16.16 11.60 26.52
CA ASP A 68 -17.52 11.11 26.36
C ASP A 68 -17.49 9.64 25.90
N ASN A 69 -18.61 8.92 26.02
CA ASN A 69 -18.75 7.50 25.66
C ASN A 69 -18.32 7.19 24.20
N THR A 70 -18.28 8.19 23.32
CA THR A 70 -17.82 8.09 21.92
C THR A 70 -16.30 8.17 21.76
N THR A 71 -15.60 8.77 22.73
CA THR A 71 -14.14 9.03 22.70
C THR A 71 -13.33 7.98 23.45
N LEU A 72 -13.98 7.08 24.20
CA LEU A 72 -13.35 6.06 25.04
C LEU A 72 -12.40 5.11 24.27
N ASN A 73 -12.56 4.98 22.95
CA ASN A 73 -11.81 4.04 22.11
C ASN A 73 -10.83 4.71 21.13
N ILE A 74 -10.62 6.04 21.24
CA ILE A 74 -9.73 6.78 20.32
C ILE A 74 -8.37 6.97 20.99
N ASN A 75 -7.58 5.90 21.05
CA ASN A 75 -6.19 5.96 21.51
C ASN A 75 -5.24 5.86 20.30
N ILE A 76 -5.45 6.75 19.34
CA ILE A 76 -4.71 6.77 18.09
C ILE A 76 -3.73 7.93 18.14
N LYS A 77 -2.44 7.66 17.98
CA LYS A 77 -1.42 8.70 17.96
C LYS A 77 -1.27 9.24 16.55
N THR A 78 -0.78 10.47 16.44
CA THR A 78 -0.38 11.09 15.17
C THR A 78 0.54 10.18 14.33
N GLY A 79 1.45 9.45 14.98
CA GLY A 79 2.34 8.50 14.30
C GLY A 79 1.64 7.29 13.67
N ASP A 80 0.48 6.88 14.21
CA ASP A 80 -0.29 5.74 13.71
C ASP A 80 -1.19 6.12 12.52
N ILE A 81 -1.33 7.41 12.23
CA ILE A 81 -2.22 7.94 11.18
C ILE A 81 -1.42 8.43 9.98
N VAL A 82 -0.32 9.14 10.24
CA VAL A 82 0.49 9.75 9.18
C VAL A 82 1.06 8.65 8.28
N GLY A 83 0.83 8.79 6.98
CA GLY A 83 1.27 7.83 5.97
C GLY A 83 0.24 6.79 5.57
N LYS A 84 -0.85 6.63 6.33
CA LYS A 84 -1.98 5.77 5.96
C LYS A 84 -2.89 6.45 4.92
N TYR A 85 -3.71 5.64 4.26
CA TYR A 85 -4.66 6.08 3.23
C TYR A 85 -6.09 6.03 3.76
N VAL A 86 -6.93 6.93 3.27
CA VAL A 86 -8.33 7.06 3.73
C VAL A 86 -9.28 6.19 2.89
N LYS A 87 -10.19 5.44 3.52
CA LYS A 87 -11.22 4.64 2.81
C LYS A 87 -12.34 5.50 2.22
N ASP A 88 -12.79 6.50 2.96
CA ASP A 88 -13.99 7.30 2.71
C ASP A 88 -13.76 8.76 3.16
N THR A 89 -14.46 9.74 2.59
CA THR A 89 -14.20 11.17 2.85
C THR A 89 -14.26 11.55 4.33
N ILE A 90 -13.15 12.00 4.92
CA ILE A 90 -13.11 12.53 6.29
C ILE A 90 -13.36 14.04 6.22
N LEU A 91 -14.35 14.53 6.95
CA LEU A 91 -14.70 15.96 6.94
C LEU A 91 -13.84 16.75 7.93
N LYS A 92 -13.65 18.04 7.65
CA LYS A 92 -12.97 18.96 8.56
C LYS A 92 -13.62 18.92 9.95
N GLY A 93 -12.79 18.79 10.98
CA GLY A 93 -13.19 18.71 12.39
C GLY A 93 -13.63 17.33 12.84
N GLU A 94 -13.66 16.33 11.95
CA GLU A 94 -14.00 14.95 12.29
C GLU A 94 -12.83 14.22 12.97
N ASN A 95 -13.16 13.36 13.93
CA ASN A 95 -12.19 12.47 14.58
C ASN A 95 -11.74 11.38 13.60
N ILE A 96 -10.42 11.23 13.46
CA ILE A 96 -9.87 10.18 12.60
C ILE A 96 -9.93 8.85 13.34
N ARG A 97 -10.50 7.82 12.70
CA ARG A 97 -10.67 6.47 13.26
C ARG A 97 -9.86 5.46 12.47
N THR A 98 -9.21 4.52 13.14
CA THR A 98 -8.36 3.48 12.51
C THR A 98 -9.11 2.65 11.48
N GLU A 99 -10.39 2.39 11.70
CA GLU A 99 -11.26 1.63 10.78
C GLU A 99 -11.40 2.29 9.39
N ARG A 100 -11.24 3.61 9.31
CA ARG A 100 -11.28 4.42 8.08
C ARG A 100 -9.92 4.57 7.40
N LEU A 101 -8.88 4.01 8.01
CA LEU A 101 -7.51 4.02 7.50
C LEU A 101 -7.16 2.69 6.85
N VAL A 102 -6.26 2.75 5.87
CA VAL A 102 -5.68 1.61 5.16
C VAL A 102 -4.17 1.74 5.19
N ASP A 103 -3.52 0.67 5.60
CA ASP A 103 -2.08 0.56 5.53
C ASP A 103 -1.62 0.44 4.07
N GLU A 104 -0.38 0.87 3.78
CA GLU A 104 0.13 0.88 2.41
C GLU A 104 0.12 -0.50 1.75
N ASN A 105 0.34 -1.56 2.54
CA ASN A 105 0.33 -2.95 2.09
C ASN A 105 -1.10 -3.44 1.75
N ASP A 106 -2.09 -2.97 2.53
CA ASP A 106 -3.50 -3.39 2.44
C ASP A 106 -4.35 -2.51 1.51
N LYS A 107 -3.70 -1.62 0.74
CA LYS A 107 -4.38 -0.86 -0.31
C LYS A 107 -5.16 -1.81 -1.23
N SER A 108 -6.41 -1.46 -1.50
CA SER A 108 -7.18 -2.14 -2.54
C SER A 108 -6.44 -2.05 -3.87
N LEU A 109 -6.61 -3.02 -4.76
CA LEU A 109 -5.96 -3.01 -6.07
C LEU A 109 -6.23 -1.68 -6.80
N ALA A 110 -7.45 -1.16 -6.71
CA ALA A 110 -7.83 0.13 -7.28
C ALA A 110 -7.00 1.32 -6.77
N MET A 111 -6.59 1.31 -5.50
CA MET A 111 -5.70 2.33 -4.93
C MET A 111 -4.24 2.18 -5.39
N LYS A 112 -3.83 0.99 -5.85
CA LYS A 112 -2.48 0.71 -6.34
C LYS A 112 -2.30 1.08 -7.82
N ILE A 113 -3.40 1.32 -8.56
CA ILE A 113 -3.34 1.69 -9.98
C ILE A 113 -2.85 3.14 -10.09
N PRO A 114 -1.73 3.40 -10.82
CA PRO A 114 -1.27 4.77 -11.06
C PRO A 114 -2.26 5.58 -11.90
N GLU A 115 -2.20 6.91 -11.77
CA GLU A 115 -3.03 7.81 -12.59
C GLU A 115 -2.85 7.51 -14.08
N ASN A 116 -3.95 7.57 -14.84
CA ASN A 116 -4.00 7.28 -16.26
C ASN A 116 -3.59 5.85 -16.67
N LYS A 117 -3.48 4.91 -15.73
CA LYS A 117 -3.28 3.47 -16.01
C LYS A 117 -4.48 2.65 -15.58
N ARG A 118 -4.62 1.45 -16.17
CA ARG A 118 -5.67 0.45 -15.94
C ARG A 118 -4.98 -0.84 -15.51
N ALA A 119 -5.58 -1.54 -14.55
CA ALA A 119 -5.15 -2.88 -14.19
C ALA A 119 -5.64 -3.87 -15.25
N VAL A 120 -4.72 -4.61 -15.86
CA VAL A 120 -5.03 -5.70 -16.80
C VAL A 120 -4.34 -6.96 -16.34
N SER A 121 -5.08 -8.06 -16.23
CA SER A 121 -4.54 -9.36 -15.87
C SER A 121 -4.20 -10.14 -17.12
N ILE A 122 -3.03 -10.76 -17.13
CA ILE A 122 -2.62 -11.73 -18.14
C ILE A 122 -2.39 -13.09 -17.49
N LEU A 123 -2.71 -14.15 -18.22
CA LEU A 123 -2.43 -15.52 -17.78
C LEU A 123 -1.02 -15.92 -18.22
N VAL A 124 -0.19 -16.35 -17.28
CA VAL A 124 1.18 -16.78 -17.52
C VAL A 124 1.43 -18.14 -16.88
N ASP A 125 2.40 -18.86 -17.42
CA ASP A 125 3.00 -20.01 -16.74
C ASP A 125 4.28 -19.60 -16.01
N GLU A 126 4.82 -20.49 -15.18
CA GLU A 126 6.06 -20.29 -14.43
C GLU A 126 7.25 -19.90 -15.32
N TYR A 127 7.36 -20.44 -16.53
CA TYR A 127 8.46 -20.19 -17.46
C TYR A 127 8.31 -18.85 -18.19
N MET A 128 7.09 -18.38 -18.41
CA MET A 128 6.82 -17.07 -19.01
C MET A 128 7.00 -15.91 -18.04
N ALA A 129 7.15 -16.19 -16.74
CA ALA A 129 7.19 -15.18 -15.68
C ALA A 129 8.44 -15.31 -14.78
N VAL A 130 9.59 -15.59 -15.40
CA VAL A 130 10.91 -15.57 -14.73
C VAL A 130 10.97 -16.53 -13.53
N GLY A 131 10.38 -17.72 -13.64
CA GLY A 131 10.48 -18.74 -12.59
C GLY A 131 9.89 -18.30 -11.25
N ASP A 132 8.79 -17.57 -11.29
CA ASP A 132 8.06 -17.12 -10.09
C ASP A 132 8.77 -16.06 -9.23
N MET A 133 9.80 -15.41 -9.78
CA MET A 133 10.58 -14.37 -9.08
C MET A 133 10.00 -12.96 -9.20
N ILE A 134 8.90 -12.79 -9.95
CA ILE A 134 8.24 -11.49 -10.09
C ILE A 134 7.42 -11.21 -8.82
N GLU A 135 7.54 -10.01 -8.27
CA GLU A 135 6.78 -9.57 -7.10
C GLU A 135 5.93 -8.31 -7.40
N PRO A 136 4.82 -8.09 -6.66
CA PRO A 136 4.09 -6.82 -6.71
C PRO A 136 5.01 -5.63 -6.45
N GLY A 137 4.94 -4.61 -7.30
CA GLY A 137 5.82 -3.44 -7.28
C GLY A 137 7.04 -3.55 -8.18
N ASN A 138 7.36 -4.73 -8.71
CA ASN A 138 8.40 -4.88 -9.74
C ASN A 138 7.96 -4.28 -11.08
N TYR A 139 8.93 -4.06 -11.96
CA TYR A 139 8.70 -3.65 -13.33
C TYR A 139 9.15 -4.73 -14.29
N VAL A 140 8.38 -4.93 -15.37
CA VAL A 140 8.63 -5.95 -16.38
C VAL A 140 8.55 -5.35 -17.78
N ASP A 141 9.27 -5.95 -18.71
CA ASP A 141 9.03 -5.80 -20.13
C ASP A 141 8.17 -6.96 -20.62
N VAL A 142 7.26 -6.66 -21.55
CA VAL A 142 6.35 -7.64 -22.14
C VAL A 142 6.83 -7.90 -23.56
N TYR A 143 7.20 -9.14 -23.82
CA TYR A 143 7.54 -9.65 -25.14
C TYR A 143 6.34 -10.38 -25.72
N VAL A 144 6.13 -10.25 -27.03
CA VAL A 144 5.17 -11.05 -27.76
C VAL A 144 5.90 -11.81 -28.86
N ASN A 145 5.64 -13.10 -28.94
CA ASN A 145 5.94 -13.93 -30.09
C ASN A 145 4.67 -14.06 -30.94
N LEU A 146 4.76 -13.62 -32.19
CA LEU A 146 3.70 -13.73 -33.17
C LEU A 146 4.09 -14.85 -34.14
N ASP A 147 3.18 -15.79 -34.35
CA ASP A 147 3.36 -16.90 -35.28
C ASP A 147 3.22 -16.43 -36.73
N GLU A 148 3.76 -17.22 -37.66
CA GLU A 148 3.53 -17.02 -39.08
C GLU A 148 2.02 -17.15 -39.37
N LYS A 149 1.47 -16.18 -40.08
CA LYS A 149 0.06 -16.21 -40.48
C LYS A 149 -0.05 -15.86 -41.93
N THR A 150 -0.83 -16.65 -42.67
CA THR A 150 -1.23 -16.26 -44.01
C THR A 150 -2.72 -15.93 -44.02
N ILE A 151 -3.06 -14.73 -44.48
CA ILE A 151 -4.45 -14.30 -44.64
C ILE A 151 -4.74 -14.16 -46.14
N GLU A 152 -5.71 -14.91 -46.63
CA GLU A 152 -6.19 -14.82 -48.00
C GLU A 152 -7.51 -14.05 -48.02
N ASN A 153 -7.53 -12.91 -48.71
CA ASN A 153 -8.72 -12.07 -48.88
C ASN A 153 -8.97 -11.82 -50.37
N MET A 154 -10.08 -11.16 -50.72
CA MET A 154 -10.40 -10.76 -52.11
C MET A 154 -9.30 -9.90 -52.78
N ALA A 155 -8.40 -9.30 -52.00
CA ALA A 155 -7.27 -8.51 -52.46
C ALA A 155 -5.96 -9.31 -52.66
N GLY A 156 -5.98 -10.64 -52.42
CA GLY A 156 -4.82 -11.52 -52.51
C GLY A 156 -4.38 -12.11 -51.17
N LYS A 157 -3.22 -12.79 -51.19
CA LYS A 157 -2.65 -13.52 -50.05
C LYS A 157 -1.57 -12.67 -49.35
N VAL A 158 -1.80 -12.34 -48.08
CA VAL A 158 -0.87 -11.58 -47.22
C VAL A 158 -0.16 -12.55 -46.29
N TYR A 159 1.17 -12.53 -46.33
CA TYR A 159 2.04 -13.36 -45.50
C TYR A 159 2.61 -12.52 -44.34
N TYR A 160 2.34 -12.94 -43.12
CA TYR A 160 2.94 -12.42 -41.90
C TYR A 160 4.00 -13.41 -41.45
N THR A 161 5.26 -12.98 -41.34
CA THR A 161 6.36 -13.81 -40.82
C THR A 161 6.28 -13.94 -39.32
N ASN A 162 6.78 -15.05 -38.78
CA ASN A 162 6.98 -15.18 -37.34
C ASN A 162 7.92 -14.07 -36.82
N GLN A 163 7.58 -13.45 -35.69
CA GLN A 163 8.43 -12.42 -35.11
C GLN A 163 8.23 -12.32 -33.59
N THR A 164 9.34 -12.24 -32.86
CA THR A 164 9.37 -11.84 -31.45
C THR A 164 9.72 -10.37 -31.34
N LYS A 165 8.94 -9.59 -30.61
CA LYS A 165 9.25 -8.18 -30.35
C LYS A 165 8.87 -7.79 -28.94
N ILE A 166 9.48 -6.70 -28.49
CA ILE A 166 9.05 -6.04 -27.26
C ILE A 166 7.71 -5.36 -27.55
N LEU A 167 6.66 -5.80 -26.88
CA LEU A 167 5.33 -5.22 -26.98
C LEU A 167 5.23 -3.96 -26.11
N LEU A 168 5.63 -4.08 -24.84
CA LEU A 168 5.60 -3.02 -23.85
C LEU A 168 6.88 -3.04 -23.01
N GLN A 169 7.29 -1.88 -22.52
CA GLN A 169 8.43 -1.74 -21.63
C GLN A 169 8.05 -0.99 -20.36
N ASN A 170 8.76 -1.30 -19.28
CA ASN A 170 8.64 -0.60 -18.00
C ASN A 170 7.21 -0.63 -17.44
N ILE A 171 6.60 -1.82 -17.45
CA ILE A 171 5.24 -2.04 -16.97
C ILE A 171 5.28 -2.51 -15.52
N GLN A 172 4.56 -1.81 -14.65
CA GLN A 172 4.52 -2.13 -13.23
C GLN A 172 3.59 -3.33 -12.98
N VAL A 173 4.05 -4.25 -12.13
CA VAL A 173 3.25 -5.36 -11.60
C VAL A 173 2.49 -4.90 -10.37
N LEU A 174 1.16 -5.03 -10.40
CA LEU A 174 0.27 -4.60 -9.32
C LEU A 174 -0.06 -5.72 -8.34
N SER A 175 -0.29 -6.93 -8.87
CA SER A 175 -0.65 -8.11 -8.08
C SER A 175 -0.36 -9.39 -8.83
N ILE A 176 -0.22 -10.47 -8.07
CA ILE A 176 -0.05 -11.82 -8.59
C ILE A 176 -1.08 -12.69 -7.89
N SER A 177 -1.86 -13.43 -8.67
CA SER A 177 -2.84 -14.37 -8.15
C SER A 177 -2.48 -15.76 -8.64
N LYS A 178 -1.85 -16.50 -7.72
CA LYS A 178 -1.52 -17.92 -7.86
C LYS A 178 -2.71 -18.70 -7.31
N ASN A 179 -3.52 -19.27 -8.20
CA ASN A 179 -4.44 -20.31 -7.77
C ASN A 179 -3.56 -21.54 -7.49
N GLN A 180 -3.27 -21.80 -6.21
CA GLN A 180 -2.78 -23.12 -5.80
C GLN A 180 -3.91 -24.10 -6.09
N ILE A 181 -3.83 -24.79 -7.22
CA ILE A 181 -4.57 -26.03 -7.39
C ILE A 181 -3.82 -27.02 -6.51
N ASP A 182 -4.45 -27.44 -5.41
CA ASP A 182 -3.89 -28.46 -4.51
C ASP A 182 -3.34 -29.63 -5.34
N GLU A 183 -2.08 -29.97 -5.05
CA GLU A 183 -1.35 -31.07 -5.67
C GLU A 183 -2.04 -32.41 -5.35
N ASP A 184 -2.99 -32.81 -6.20
CA ASP A 184 -3.33 -34.22 -6.34
C ASP A 184 -2.10 -34.92 -6.94
N LYS A 185 -1.48 -35.77 -6.13
CA LYS A 185 -0.14 -36.37 -6.29
C LYS A 185 0.09 -37.26 -7.53
N ASP A 186 -0.82 -37.28 -8.50
CA ASP A 186 -0.82 -38.27 -9.60
C ASP A 186 -1.08 -37.68 -11.00
N ARG A 187 -0.81 -36.38 -11.23
CA ARG A 187 -0.80 -35.84 -12.60
C ARG A 187 0.56 -35.29 -12.97
N GLU A 188 1.00 -35.64 -14.19
CA GLU A 188 2.17 -35.10 -14.87
C GLU A 188 2.32 -33.60 -14.63
N LYS A 189 3.57 -33.15 -14.49
CA LYS A 189 4.02 -31.77 -14.24
C LYS A 189 3.36 -30.75 -15.18
N VAL A 190 2.10 -30.39 -14.96
CA VAL A 190 1.46 -29.26 -15.63
C VAL A 190 2.06 -28.01 -14.98
N PRO A 191 2.70 -27.11 -15.74
CA PRO A 191 3.23 -25.89 -15.18
C PRO A 191 2.09 -25.08 -14.55
N ASN A 192 2.29 -24.64 -13.31
CA ASN A 192 1.31 -23.85 -12.58
C ASN A 192 1.03 -22.57 -13.36
N LYS A 193 -0.21 -22.45 -13.85
CA LYS A 193 -0.69 -21.23 -14.48
C LYS A 193 -1.20 -20.28 -13.42
N TYR A 194 -0.76 -19.04 -13.47
CA TYR A 194 -1.20 -17.99 -12.56
C TYR A 194 -1.39 -16.68 -13.32
N SER A 195 -2.10 -15.74 -12.69
CA SER A 195 -2.36 -14.45 -13.30
C SER A 195 -1.48 -13.37 -12.70
N ILE A 196 -0.95 -12.51 -13.57
CA ILE A 196 -0.21 -11.31 -13.18
C ILE A 196 -1.02 -10.10 -13.65
N THR A 197 -1.29 -9.18 -12.73
CA THR A 197 -1.96 -7.93 -13.01
C THR A 197 -0.93 -6.83 -13.24
N LEU A 198 -1.02 -6.19 -14.40
CA LEU A 198 -0.11 -5.14 -14.87
C LEU A 198 -0.81 -3.78 -14.88
N ALA A 199 -0.06 -2.71 -14.63
CA ALA A 199 -0.53 -1.33 -14.81
C ALA A 199 -0.17 -0.81 -16.20
N ALA A 200 -1.14 -0.77 -17.10
CA ALA A 200 -0.96 -0.37 -18.49
C ALA A 200 -1.75 0.90 -18.82
N THR A 201 -1.30 1.71 -19.78
CA THR A 201 -2.14 2.79 -20.32
C THR A 201 -3.30 2.20 -21.13
N ALA A 202 -4.34 2.98 -21.44
CA ALA A 202 -5.46 2.48 -22.24
C ALA A 202 -4.99 1.88 -23.59
N PHE A 203 -4.04 2.53 -24.26
CA PHE A 203 -3.46 2.05 -25.50
C PHE A 203 -2.62 0.78 -25.32
N ASP A 204 -1.85 0.69 -24.23
CA ASP A 204 -1.06 -0.50 -23.93
C ASP A 204 -1.95 -1.68 -23.52
N THR A 205 -3.09 -1.41 -22.89
CA THR A 205 -4.13 -2.42 -22.61
C THR A 205 -4.68 -3.01 -23.91
N GLU A 206 -5.02 -2.17 -24.91
CA GLU A 206 -5.48 -2.66 -26.22
C GLU A 206 -4.42 -3.57 -26.88
N LYS A 207 -3.15 -3.16 -26.85
CA LYS A 207 -2.03 -3.96 -27.36
C LYS A 207 -1.89 -5.29 -26.65
N LEU A 208 -1.96 -5.30 -25.32
CA LEU A 208 -1.86 -6.52 -24.51
C LEU A 208 -2.99 -7.50 -24.82
N ILE A 209 -4.24 -7.01 -24.85
CA ILE A 209 -5.40 -7.84 -25.16
C ILE A 209 -5.27 -8.41 -26.56
N TYR A 210 -4.83 -7.62 -27.54
CA TYR A 210 -4.59 -8.13 -28.89
C TYR A 210 -3.49 -9.18 -28.91
N ALA A 211 -2.36 -8.92 -28.24
CA ALA A 211 -1.23 -9.85 -28.17
C ALA A 211 -1.57 -11.16 -27.46
N GLU A 212 -2.42 -11.15 -26.44
CA GLU A 212 -2.87 -12.35 -25.74
C GLU A 212 -3.75 -13.24 -26.62
N ASN A 213 -4.53 -12.64 -27.53
CA ASN A 213 -5.40 -13.39 -28.45
C ASN A 213 -4.67 -13.94 -29.69
N TYR A 214 -3.58 -13.30 -30.12
CA TYR A 214 -2.93 -13.57 -31.41
C TYR A 214 -1.43 -13.90 -31.30
N GLY A 215 -0.91 -14.09 -30.10
CA GLY A 215 0.49 -14.42 -29.88
C GLY A 215 0.74 -15.04 -28.51
N THR A 216 1.99 -15.38 -28.26
CA THR A 216 2.45 -15.88 -26.96
C THR A 216 3.21 -14.79 -26.23
N ILE A 217 2.75 -14.46 -25.02
CA ILE A 217 3.36 -13.41 -24.19
C ILE A 217 4.44 -14.01 -23.27
N LYS A 218 5.56 -13.30 -23.14
CA LYS A 218 6.61 -13.56 -22.14
C LYS A 218 6.96 -12.31 -21.37
N LEU A 219 7.27 -12.45 -20.09
CA LEU A 219 7.71 -11.35 -19.24
C LEU A 219 9.21 -11.43 -19.00
N ALA A 220 9.87 -10.28 -19.02
CA ALA A 220 11.25 -10.13 -18.57
C ALA A 220 11.27 -9.16 -17.39
N LEU A 221 11.84 -9.60 -16.26
CA LEU A 221 11.96 -8.78 -15.06
C LEU A 221 13.03 -7.69 -15.26
N ARG A 222 12.70 -6.44 -14.93
CA ARG A 222 13.63 -5.31 -15.01
C ARG A 222 14.41 -5.12 -13.70
N PRO A 223 15.65 -4.59 -13.78
CA PRO A 223 16.37 -4.13 -12.60
C PRO A 223 15.63 -3.00 -11.86
N ILE A 224 15.81 -2.92 -10.53
CA ILE A 224 15.08 -2.01 -9.61
C ILE A 224 15.20 -0.51 -9.98
N ASN A 225 16.20 -0.10 -10.76
CA ASN A 225 16.42 1.30 -11.15
C ASN A 225 16.54 1.52 -12.67
N ASP A 226 16.10 0.54 -13.47
CA ASP A 226 16.13 0.69 -14.93
C ASP A 226 14.83 1.33 -15.44
N ASN A 227 14.91 2.61 -15.77
CA ASN A 227 13.83 3.38 -16.40
C ASN A 227 14.02 3.58 -17.91
N GLY A 228 15.08 3.00 -18.50
CA GLY A 228 15.42 3.18 -19.90
C GLY A 228 14.45 2.44 -20.82
N VAL A 229 14.08 3.05 -21.94
CA VAL A 229 13.35 2.37 -23.02
C VAL A 229 14.36 2.03 -24.10
N GLN A 230 14.46 0.74 -24.42
CA GLN A 230 15.36 0.23 -25.45
C GLN A 230 14.64 0.16 -26.79
N THR A 231 15.32 0.53 -27.87
CA THR A 231 14.79 0.32 -29.22
C THR A 231 15.19 -1.07 -29.69
N ALA A 232 14.21 -1.94 -29.90
CA ALA A 232 14.41 -3.26 -30.49
C ALA A 232 13.51 -3.41 -31.71
N TYR A 233 14.07 -3.84 -32.84
CA TYR A 233 13.34 -4.01 -34.09
C TYR A 233 12.58 -5.35 -34.18
N GLY A 234 12.78 -6.22 -33.20
CA GLY A 234 12.25 -7.57 -33.17
C GLY A 234 13.12 -8.58 -33.92
N ILE A 235 12.99 -9.84 -33.53
CA ILE A 235 13.75 -10.97 -34.04
C ILE A 235 12.77 -11.90 -34.78
N ASN A 236 13.08 -12.22 -36.02
CA ASN A 236 12.40 -13.22 -36.84
C ASN A 236 13.38 -14.36 -37.15
N GLU A 237 12.94 -15.35 -37.93
CA GLU A 237 13.80 -16.49 -38.26
C GLU A 237 15.06 -16.08 -39.04
N ASP A 238 14.96 -15.07 -39.90
CA ASP A 238 16.07 -14.61 -40.76
C ASP A 238 17.21 -13.99 -39.94
N ASN A 239 16.88 -13.13 -38.99
CA ASN A 239 17.90 -12.43 -38.19
C ASN A 239 18.33 -13.21 -36.93
N LEU A 240 17.65 -14.29 -36.58
CA LEU A 240 18.08 -15.20 -35.50
C LEU A 240 19.22 -16.12 -35.95
N ARG A 241 19.27 -16.49 -37.23
CA ARG A 241 20.23 -17.45 -37.78
C ARG A 241 21.56 -16.83 -38.24
N ASN A 242 21.61 -15.52 -38.39
CA ASN A 242 22.78 -14.76 -38.83
C ASN A 242 23.48 -14.11 -37.63
#